data_AF-A0A7X6NXQ4-F1
#
_entry.id   AF-A0A7X6NXQ4-F1
#
_cell.length_a   1.000
_cell.length_b   1.000
_cell.length_c   1.000
_cell.angle_alpha   90.00
_cell.angle_beta   90.00
_cell.angle_gamma   90.00
#
_symmetry.space_group_name_H-M   'P 1'
#
loop_
_entity.id
_entity.type
_entity.pdbx_description
1 polymer ?
#
loop_
_entity_poly.entity_id
_entity_poly.type
_entity_poly.pdbx_seq_one_letter_code
_entity_poly.pdbx_strand_id
1 'polypeptide(L)'
;MAVVVSIDAGTTGVRSLAVDERGAVVGWKYREFTQHFPRPGWVEHDANEIWEAVRGTLADLVGELDEPIAAIGITDQRETIVVWDRVSGAPLARAIVWQDRRGADRCE
;
A
#
# COMPACT_ATOMS: atom_id res chain seq x y z
N MET A 1 14.49 -8.96 -21.26
CA MET A 1 15.33 -8.03 -20.47
C MET A 1 14.67 -7.89 -19.11
N ALA A 2 15.41 -7.57 -18.05
CA ALA A 2 14.81 -7.55 -16.70
C ALA A 2 13.91 -6.32 -16.51
N VAL A 3 12.92 -6.43 -15.63
CA VAL A 3 11.98 -5.36 -15.28
C VAL A 3 12.15 -4.92 -13.83
N VAL A 4 11.78 -3.68 -13.52
CA VAL A 4 11.64 -3.19 -12.14
C VAL A 4 10.17 -3.17 -11.79
N VAL A 5 9.80 -3.78 -10.67
CA VAL A 5 8.43 -3.72 -10.15
C VAL A 5 8.33 -2.58 -9.14
N SER A 6 7.28 -1.77 -9.21
CA SER A 6 6.96 -0.77 -8.19
C SER A 6 5.69 -1.18 -7.45
N ILE A 7 5.69 -1.05 -6.13
CA ILE A 7 4.52 -1.12 -5.26
C ILE A 7 4.20 0.31 -4.83
N ASP A 8 3.03 0.80 -5.23
CA ASP A 8 2.48 2.10 -4.88
C ASP A 8 1.27 1.89 -3.96
N ALA A 9 1.50 2.00 -2.64
CA ALA A 9 0.48 1.84 -1.61
C ALA A 9 -0.24 3.17 -1.36
N GLY A 10 -1.19 3.51 -2.23
CA GLY A 10 -1.98 4.74 -2.14
C GLY A 10 -3.00 4.73 -1.01
N THR A 11 -3.77 5.82 -0.88
CA THR A 11 -4.82 5.96 0.15
C THR A 11 -6.08 5.16 -0.16
N THR A 12 -6.45 5.01 -1.42
CA THR A 12 -7.66 4.26 -1.83
C THR A 12 -7.39 2.79 -2.15
N GLY A 13 -6.17 2.49 -2.58
CA GLY A 13 -5.80 1.16 -3.05
C GLY A 13 -4.32 1.04 -3.32
N VAL A 14 -3.88 -0.18 -3.59
CA VAL A 14 -2.50 -0.51 -3.91
C VAL A 14 -2.37 -0.80 -5.39
N ARG A 15 -1.31 -0.27 -6.02
CA ARG A 15 -0.90 -0.63 -7.38
C ARG A 15 0.43 -1.36 -7.36
N SER A 16 0.54 -2.46 -8.10
CA SER A 16 1.83 -3.01 -8.52
C SER A 16 2.01 -2.75 -10.01
N LEU A 17 3.16 -2.25 -10.45
CA LEU A 17 3.45 -2.01 -11.87
C LEU A 17 4.86 -2.48 -12.24
N ALA A 18 5.07 -2.94 -13.46
CA ALA A 18 6.37 -3.35 -13.98
C ALA A 18 6.84 -2.39 -15.07
N VAL A 19 8.10 -1.97 -14.99
CA VAL A 19 8.73 -1.03 -15.92
C VAL A 19 9.98 -1.67 -16.52
N ASP A 20 10.13 -1.58 -17.84
CA ASP A 20 11.33 -2.05 -18.54
C ASP A 20 12.49 -1.05 -18.48
N GLU A 21 13.65 -1.42 -19.03
CA GLU A 21 14.86 -0.58 -19.09
C GLU A 21 14.69 0.74 -19.87
N ARG A 22 13.64 0.86 -20.69
CA ARG A 22 13.32 2.06 -21.47
C ARG A 22 12.32 2.95 -20.75
N GLY A 23 11.87 2.56 -19.57
CA GLY A 23 10.84 3.28 -18.81
C GLY A 23 9.42 2.96 -19.26
N ALA A 24 9.21 1.94 -20.12
CA ALA A 24 7.87 1.56 -20.56
C ALA A 24 7.18 0.66 -19.53
N VAL A 25 5.89 0.92 -19.27
CA VAL A 25 5.07 0.06 -18.41
C VAL A 25 4.69 -1.19 -19.20
N VAL A 26 5.10 -2.35 -18.71
CA VAL A 26 4.83 -3.65 -19.35
C VAL A 26 3.68 -4.42 -18.71
N GLY A 27 3.28 -4.02 -17.50
CA GLY A 27 2.13 -4.61 -16.80
C GLY A 27 1.81 -3.88 -15.51
N TRP A 28 0.57 -3.96 -15.04
CA TRP A 28 0.16 -3.44 -13.74
C TRP A 28 -1.10 -4.12 -13.21
N LYS A 29 -1.28 -4.05 -11.88
CA LYS A 29 -2.45 -4.55 -11.15
C LYS A 29 -2.83 -3.55 -10.06
N TYR A 30 -4.11 -3.51 -9.70
CA TYR A 30 -4.63 -2.60 -8.69
C TYR A 30 -5.75 -3.23 -7.89
N ARG A 31 -5.79 -2.98 -6.59
CA ARG A 31 -6.85 -3.43 -5.69
C ARG A 31 -7.12 -2.34 -4.67
N GLU A 32 -8.40 -2.03 -4.48
CA GLU A 32 -8.87 -1.13 -3.43
C GLU A 32 -9.02 -1.85 -2.10
N PHE A 33 -9.03 -1.09 -1.02
CA PHE A 33 -9.31 -1.55 0.33
C PHE A 33 -10.28 -0.58 1.03
N THR A 34 -10.86 -1.02 2.14
CA THR A 34 -11.94 -0.31 2.81
C THR A 34 -11.45 0.98 3.46
N GLN A 35 -12.20 2.07 3.27
CA GLN A 35 -12.03 3.31 4.01
C GLN A 35 -12.91 3.28 5.26
N HIS A 36 -12.32 3.41 6.45
CA HIS A 36 -13.08 3.43 7.69
C HIS A 36 -13.23 4.85 8.24
N PHE A 37 -14.48 5.22 8.56
CA PHE A 37 -14.83 6.51 9.15
C PHE A 37 -15.59 6.31 10.48
N PRO A 38 -14.91 5.93 11.58
CA PRO A 38 -15.60 5.64 12.84
C PRO A 38 -16.35 6.84 13.43
N ARG A 39 -15.88 8.05 13.14
CA ARG A 39 -16.44 9.33 13.57
C ARG A 39 -16.13 10.41 12.52
N PRO A 40 -16.89 11.51 12.44
CA PRO A 40 -16.53 12.64 11.60
C PRO A 40 -15.09 13.11 11.86
N GLY A 41 -14.31 13.28 10.79
CA GLY A 41 -12.90 13.70 10.86
C GLY A 41 -11.91 12.58 11.21
N TRP A 42 -12.37 11.36 11.51
CA TRP A 42 -11.49 10.21 11.74
C TRP A 42 -11.40 9.38 10.45
N VAL A 43 -10.18 9.05 10.04
CA VAL A 43 -9.90 8.28 8.83
C VAL A 43 -8.94 7.16 9.18
N GLU A 44 -9.40 5.92 8.98
CA GLU A 44 -8.68 4.71 9.37
C GLU A 44 -8.62 3.70 8.24
N HIS A 45 -7.54 2.92 8.18
CA HIS A 45 -7.42 1.74 7.30
C HIS A 45 -7.12 0.49 8.11
N ASP A 46 -7.60 -0.67 7.66
CA ASP A 46 -7.10 -1.95 8.16
C ASP A 46 -5.72 -2.26 7.53
N ALA A 47 -4.69 -2.39 8.37
CA ALA A 47 -3.33 -2.68 7.90
C ALA A 47 -3.22 -4.06 7.23
N ASN A 48 -4.07 -5.02 7.61
CA ASN A 48 -4.12 -6.32 6.95
C ASN A 48 -4.73 -6.19 5.54
N GLU A 49 -5.78 -5.38 5.34
CA GLU A 49 -6.34 -5.17 4.00
C GLU A 49 -5.32 -4.49 3.06
N ILE A 50 -4.54 -3.53 3.57
CA ILE A 50 -3.43 -2.93 2.80
C ILE A 50 -2.42 -4.02 2.41
N TRP A 51 -2.02 -4.87 3.36
CA TRP A 51 -1.05 -5.94 3.11
C TRP A 51 -1.56 -7.01 2.14
N GLU A 52 -2.84 -7.38 2.26
CA GLU A 52 -3.51 -8.30 1.33
C GLU A 52 -3.61 -7.71 -0.07
N ALA A 53 -3.88 -6.41 -0.20
CA ALA A 53 -3.87 -5.71 -1.48
C ALA A 53 -2.47 -5.73 -2.13
N VAL A 54 -1.40 -5.43 -1.37
CA VAL A 54 0.00 -5.55 -1.85
C VAL A 54 0.30 -6.95 -2.34
N ARG A 55 0.01 -7.97 -1.53
CA ARG A 55 0.27 -9.37 -1.89
C ARG A 55 -0.51 -9.78 -3.13
N GLY A 56 -1.76 -9.35 -3.21
CA GLY A 56 -2.65 -9.62 -4.33
C GLY A 56 -2.17 -9.01 -5.63
N THR A 57 -1.91 -7.71 -5.66
CA THR A 57 -1.47 -7.03 -6.88
C THR A 57 -0.09 -7.50 -7.32
N LEU A 58 0.81 -7.80 -6.38
CA LEU A 58 2.13 -8.31 -6.71
C LEU A 58 2.04 -9.74 -7.28
N ALA A 59 1.28 -10.63 -6.66
CA ALA A 59 1.11 -12.01 -7.15
C ALA A 59 0.47 -12.03 -8.55
N ASP A 60 -0.59 -11.25 -8.75
CA ASP A 60 -1.27 -11.15 -10.04
C ASP A 60 -0.34 -10.59 -11.14
N LEU A 61 0.49 -9.60 -10.81
CA LEU A 61 1.42 -9.00 -11.78
C LEU A 61 2.53 -9.98 -12.13
N VAL A 62 3.19 -10.55 -11.11
CA VAL A 62 4.31 -11.47 -11.32
C VAL A 62 3.88 -12.74 -12.04
N GLY A 63 2.64 -13.20 -11.85
CA GLY A 63 2.08 -14.34 -12.59
C GLY A 63 1.90 -14.11 -14.09
N GLU A 64 1.91 -12.85 -14.55
CA GLU A 64 1.75 -12.47 -15.97
C GLU A 64 3.06 -11.97 -16.61
N LEU A 65 4.14 -11.85 -15.83
CA LEU A 65 5.44 -11.41 -16.33
C LEU A 65 6.28 -12.61 -16.79
N ASP A 66 6.80 -12.53 -18.00
CA ASP A 66 7.80 -13.47 -18.52
C ASP A 66 9.23 -12.98 -18.21
N GLU A 67 9.40 -11.70 -17.91
CA GLU A 67 10.68 -11.07 -17.63
C GLU A 67 11.20 -11.33 -16.20
N PRO A 68 12.52 -11.48 -16.02
CA PRO A 68 13.09 -11.52 -14.68
C PRO A 68 12.93 -10.17 -13.98
N ILE A 69 12.63 -10.20 -12.68
CA ILE A 69 12.51 -9.00 -11.84
C ILE A 69 13.90 -8.61 -11.31
N ALA A 70 14.38 -7.43 -11.68
CA ALA A 70 15.67 -6.91 -11.24
C ALA A 70 15.62 -6.29 -9.83
N ALA A 71 14.52 -5.60 -9.52
CA ALA A 71 14.34 -4.87 -8.28
C ALA A 71 12.87 -4.60 -7.98
N ILE A 72 12.59 -4.27 -6.70
CA ILE A 72 11.29 -3.76 -6.25
C ILE A 72 11.49 -2.34 -5.70
N GLY A 73 10.74 -1.38 -6.24
CA GLY A 73 10.56 -0.06 -5.66
C GLY A 73 9.30 -0.02 -4.79
N ILE A 74 9.35 0.73 -3.69
CA ILE A 74 8.21 0.92 -2.79
C ILE A 74 7.97 2.41 -2.64
N THR A 75 6.72 2.82 -2.80
CA THR A 75 6.21 4.15 -2.47
C THR A 75 4.85 3.98 -1.81
N ASP A 76 4.49 4.92 -0.95
CA ASP A 76 3.33 4.80 -0.07
C ASP A 76 2.65 6.13 0.20
N GLN A 77 1.41 6.05 0.69
CA GLN A 77 0.74 7.16 1.32
C GLN A 77 1.49 7.57 2.58
N ARG A 78 2.11 8.75 2.50
CA ARG A 78 2.89 9.30 3.60
C ARG A 78 2.01 9.57 4.84
N GLU A 79 2.68 9.86 5.96
CA GLU A 79 2.13 10.20 7.28
C GLU A 79 1.25 9.14 7.97
N THR A 80 0.65 8.21 7.24
CA THR A 80 -0.18 7.11 7.81
C THR A 80 0.62 6.33 8.86
N ILE A 81 0.04 6.16 10.05
CA ILE A 81 0.71 5.51 11.18
C ILE A 81 0.14 4.10 11.38
N VAL A 82 1.02 3.10 11.35
CA VAL A 82 0.71 1.71 11.72
C VAL A 82 1.54 1.32 12.93
N VAL A 83 0.90 0.68 13.91
CA VAL A 83 1.59 0.09 15.07
C VAL A 83 1.21 -1.38 15.18
N TRP A 84 2.21 -2.24 15.36
CA TRP A 84 2.03 -3.68 15.41
C TRP A 84 2.81 -4.31 16.57
N ASP A 85 2.38 -5.48 17.00
CA ASP A 85 3.14 -6.31 17.92
C ASP A 85 4.36 -6.91 17.21
N ARG A 86 5.56 -6.72 17.79
CA ARG A 86 6.83 -7.13 17.15
C ARG A 86 6.97 -8.64 17.00
N VAL A 87 6.34 -9.43 17.87
CA VAL A 87 6.49 -10.89 17.88
C VAL A 87 5.53 -11.54 16.88
N SER A 88 4.26 -11.16 16.92
CA SER A 88 3.21 -11.74 16.08
C SER A 88 3.06 -11.06 14.73
N GLY A 89 3.49 -9.80 14.59
CA GLY A 89 3.22 -8.96 13.43
C GLY A 89 1.78 -8.44 13.35
N ALA A 90 0.93 -8.74 14.35
CA ALA A 90 -0.46 -8.33 14.35
C ALA A 90 -0.59 -6.81 14.56
N PRO A 91 -1.42 -6.10 13.77
CA PRO A 91 -1.74 -4.70 14.04
C PRO A 91 -2.39 -4.53 15.41
N LEU A 92 -1.94 -3.54 16.20
CA LEU A 92 -2.53 -3.25 17.51
C LEU A 92 -3.84 -2.46 17.41
N ALA A 93 -4.03 -1.75 16.30
CA ALA A 93 -5.22 -0.99 15.94
C ALA A 93 -5.26 -0.78 14.42
N ARG A 94 -6.35 -0.22 13.90
CA ARG A 94 -6.37 0.30 12.53
C ARG A 94 -5.33 1.41 12.36
N ALA A 95 -4.78 1.50 11.16
CA ALA A 95 -3.86 2.56 10.78
C ALA A 95 -4.57 3.92 10.86
N ILE A 96 -3.91 4.92 11.44
CA ILE A 96 -4.41 6.30 11.44
C ILE A 96 -3.90 6.97 10.17
N VAL A 97 -4.81 7.35 9.29
CA VAL A 97 -4.48 7.87 7.96
C VAL A 97 -4.11 9.35 8.06
N TRP A 98 -3.30 9.85 7.13
CA TRP A 98 -2.85 11.26 7.08
C TRP A 98 -3.98 12.29 7.12
N GLN A 99 -5.18 11.93 6.65
CA GLN A 99 -6.37 12.78 6.65
C GLN A 99 -7.01 12.91 8.04
N ASP A 100 -6.63 12.07 8.99
CA ASP A 100 -7.24 12.01 10.31
C ASP A 100 -7.03 13.32 11.10
N ARG A 101 -8.08 13.76 11.78
CA ARG A 101 -8.14 15.01 12.55
C ARG A 101 -8.29 14.79 14.05
N ARG A 102 -8.24 13.55 14.54
CA ARG A 102 -8.42 13.26 15.98
C ARG A 102 -7.38 13.93 16.88
N GLY A 103 -6.22 14.29 16.32
CA GLY A 103 -5.14 14.98 17.03
C GLY A 103 -5.14 16.50 16.88
N ALA A 104 -6.13 17.10 16.19
CA ALA A 104 -6.14 18.53 15.88
C ALA A 104 -6.02 19.40 17.13
N ASP A 105 -6.85 19.18 18.15
CA ASP A 105 -6.85 19.93 19.42
C ASP A 105 -5.52 19.83 20.18
N ARG A 106 -4.69 18.81 19.92
CA ARG A 106 -3.36 18.67 20.55
C ARG A 106 -2.27 19.48 19.83
N CYS A 107 -2.52 19.84 18.58
CA CYS A 107 -1.58 20.60 17.75
C CYS A 107 -1.79 22.12 17.86
N GLU A 108 -2.96 22.56 18.33
CA GLU A 108 -3.26 23.95 18.68
C GLU A 108 -2.65 24.35 20.03
#